data_AF-A0A956YCA7-F1
#
_entry.id   AF-A0A956YCA7-F1
#
_cell.length_a   1.000
_cell.length_b   1.000
_cell.length_c   1.000
_cell.angle_alpha   90.00
_cell.angle_beta   90.00
_cell.angle_gamma   90.00
#
_symmetry.space_group_name_H-M   'P 1'
#
loop_
_entity.id
_entity.type
_entity.pdbx_description
1 polymer ?
#
loop_
_entity_poly.entity_id
_entity_poly.type
_entity_poly.pdbx_seq_one_letter_code
_entity_poly.pdbx_strand_id
1 'polypeptide(L)'
;MEAIFNFFTEPLNYVFIQRGLLALVLVGTISAVIGCFVVVRGLSFFGDALAHAVLPGVALSYISSGGAVGSNLFVGGLGAGVISALIIAFLTRNERLKEDTAVGLVFVTMFALGIAIISSQGSYSIDLSHILFGSINGISEGDLV
;
A
#
# COMPACT_ATOMS: atom_id res chain seq x y z
N MET A 1 -27.54 20.61 -24.97
CA MET A 1 -26.82 21.07 -23.76
C MET A 1 -27.13 20.15 -22.58
N GLU A 2 -28.38 19.75 -22.38
CA GLU A 2 -28.74 18.77 -21.33
C GLU A 2 -28.10 17.39 -21.49
N ALA A 3 -27.95 16.88 -22.72
CA ALA A 3 -27.28 15.60 -22.96
C ALA A 3 -25.81 15.56 -22.47
N ILE A 4 -25.10 16.70 -22.57
CA ILE A 4 -23.72 16.82 -22.07
C ILE A 4 -23.71 16.87 -20.55
N PHE A 5 -24.65 17.61 -19.95
CA PHE A 5 -24.76 17.70 -18.50
C PHE A 5 -25.11 16.34 -17.88
N ASN A 6 -26.10 15.65 -18.44
CA ASN A 6 -26.51 14.31 -18.00
C ASN A 6 -25.37 13.30 -18.11
N PHE A 7 -24.58 13.34 -19.19
CA PHE A 7 -23.41 12.49 -19.35
C PHE A 7 -22.39 12.59 -18.19
N PHE A 8 -22.22 13.78 -17.61
CA PHE A 8 -21.34 13.97 -16.45
C PHE A 8 -22.01 13.68 -15.10
N THR A 9 -23.32 13.88 -14.97
CA THR A 9 -24.03 13.70 -13.70
C THR A 9 -24.55 12.29 -13.45
N GLU A 10 -24.85 11.52 -14.51
CA GLU A 10 -25.31 10.13 -14.40
C GLU A 10 -24.32 9.24 -13.63
N PRO A 11 -22.99 9.28 -13.92
CA PRO A 11 -22.01 8.51 -13.18
C PRO A 11 -21.97 8.86 -11.69
N LEU A 12 -22.20 10.12 -11.33
CA LEU A 12 -22.12 10.60 -9.94
C LEU A 12 -23.29 10.13 -9.06
N ASN A 13 -24.37 9.63 -9.66
CA ASN A 13 -25.50 9.05 -8.92
C ASN A 13 -25.23 7.62 -8.43
N TYR A 14 -24.21 6.93 -8.95
CA TYR A 14 -23.89 5.59 -8.49
C TYR A 14 -23.17 5.62 -7.14
N VAL A 15 -23.71 4.87 -6.17
CA VAL A 15 -23.20 4.81 -4.79
C VAL A 15 -21.72 4.37 -4.74
N PHE A 16 -21.31 3.43 -5.60
CA PHE A 16 -19.92 2.98 -5.64
C PHE A 16 -18.95 4.08 -6.13
N ILE A 17 -19.41 4.97 -7.02
CA ILE A 17 -18.62 6.12 -7.49
C ILE A 17 -18.51 7.15 -6.37
N GLN A 18 -19.60 7.44 -5.66
CA GLN A 18 -19.58 8.36 -4.51
C GLN A 18 -18.64 7.88 -3.40
N ARG A 19 -18.68 6.58 -3.08
CA ARG A 19 -17.76 5.95 -2.11
C ARG A 19 -16.31 6.01 -2.57
N GLY A 20 -16.05 5.68 -3.84
CA GLY A 20 -14.71 5.79 -4.43
C GLY A 20 -14.17 7.22 -4.37
N LEU A 21 -15.01 8.20 -4.62
CA LEU A 21 -14.64 9.62 -4.60
C LEU A 21 -14.36 10.12 -3.17
N LEU A 22 -15.16 9.69 -2.19
CA LEU A 22 -14.88 9.94 -0.76
C LEU A 22 -13.54 9.32 -0.33
N ALA A 23 -13.30 8.06 -0.66
CA ALA A 23 -12.04 7.39 -0.36
C ALA A 23 -10.84 8.11 -1.00
N LEU A 24 -10.98 8.56 -2.25
CA LEU A 24 -9.94 9.32 -2.96
C LEU A 24 -9.59 10.62 -2.21
N VAL A 25 -10.60 11.37 -1.76
CA VAL A 25 -10.38 12.62 -1.01
C VAL A 25 -9.71 12.35 0.33
N LEU A 26 -10.15 11.33 1.07
CA LEU A 26 -9.56 10.96 2.36
C LEU A 26 -8.11 10.52 2.22
N VAL A 27 -7.85 9.53 1.36
CA VAL A 27 -6.49 8.98 1.14
C VAL A 27 -5.58 10.05 0.53
N GLY A 28 -6.08 10.84 -0.43
CA GLY A 28 -5.33 11.93 -1.04
C GLY A 28 -4.90 13.00 -0.04
N THR A 29 -5.80 13.39 0.86
CA THR A 29 -5.48 14.40 1.90
C THR A 29 -4.43 13.87 2.88
N ILE A 30 -4.57 12.63 3.35
CA ILE A 30 -3.62 12.00 4.27
C ILE A 30 -2.25 11.83 3.60
N SER A 31 -2.23 11.33 2.36
CA SER A 31 -1.01 11.13 1.58
C SER A 31 -0.28 12.45 1.29
N ALA A 32 -1.01 13.53 0.99
CA ALA A 32 -0.42 14.85 0.79
C ALA A 32 0.30 15.37 2.05
N VAL A 33 -0.31 15.23 3.22
CA VAL A 33 0.30 15.67 4.49
C VAL A 33 1.56 14.86 4.81
N ILE A 34 1.48 13.53 4.69
CA ILE A 34 2.62 12.63 4.91
C ILE A 34 3.73 12.89 3.88
N GLY A 35 3.37 13.06 2.61
CA GLY A 35 4.31 13.34 1.52
C GLY A 35 5.07 14.64 1.74
N CYS A 36 4.39 15.73 2.11
CA CYS A 36 5.04 16.99 2.45
C CYS A 36 6.04 16.82 3.61
N PHE A 37 5.67 16.06 4.65
CA PHE A 37 6.57 15.79 5.78
C PHE A 37 7.82 15.00 5.37
N VAL A 38 7.65 13.95 4.56
CA VAL A 38 8.74 13.10 4.04
C VAL A 38 9.71 13.92 3.18
N VAL A 39 9.19 14.80 2.30
CA VAL A 39 10.00 15.66 1.43
C VAL A 39 10.83 16.65 2.23
N VAL A 40 10.25 17.32 3.23
CA VAL A 40 10.96 18.29 4.08
C VAL A 40 12.09 17.61 4.88
N ARG A 41 11.95 16.33 5.20
CA ARG A 41 13.01 15.53 5.86
C ARG A 41 14.10 15.03 4.91
N GLY A 42 14.01 15.30 3.60
CA GLY A 42 14.98 14.80 2.63
C GLY A 42 14.88 13.28 2.39
N LEU A 43 13.79 12.65 2.83
CA LEU A 43 13.55 11.21 2.74
C LEU A 43 12.91 10.84 1.39
N SER A 44 13.44 11.36 0.27
CA SER A 44 12.82 11.23 -1.05
C SER A 44 12.65 9.77 -1.51
N PHE A 45 13.52 8.87 -1.06
CA PHE A 45 13.46 7.42 -1.35
C PHE A 45 12.57 6.62 -0.40
N PHE A 46 12.12 7.23 0.71
CA PHE A 46 11.45 6.49 1.78
C PHE A 46 10.03 6.07 1.40
N GLY A 47 9.32 6.90 0.64
CA GLY A 47 7.96 6.59 0.17
C GLY A 47 7.91 5.38 -0.76
N ASP A 48 8.84 5.31 -1.72
CA ASP A 48 8.97 4.21 -2.67
C ASP A 48 9.43 2.92 -1.97
N ALA A 49 10.43 3.03 -1.10
CA ALA A 49 10.92 1.91 -0.29
C ALA A 49 9.83 1.29 0.59
N LEU A 50 8.98 2.11 1.22
CA LEU A 50 7.93 1.63 2.11
C LEU A 50 6.85 0.83 1.36
N ALA A 51 6.42 1.30 0.18
CA ALA A 51 5.41 0.63 -0.64
C ALA A 51 5.80 -0.82 -0.95
N HIS A 52 7.09 -1.05 -1.17
CA HIS A 52 7.63 -2.35 -1.51
C HIS A 52 8.07 -3.19 -0.31
N ALA A 53 8.45 -2.56 0.81
CA ALA A 53 8.79 -3.25 2.05
C ALA A 53 7.57 -3.92 2.73
N VAL A 54 6.36 -3.46 2.39
CA VAL A 54 5.09 -3.98 2.92
C VAL A 54 4.64 -5.29 2.24
N LEU A 55 5.10 -5.55 1.01
CA LEU A 55 4.74 -6.74 0.22
C LEU A 55 4.90 -8.09 0.95
N PRO A 56 6.02 -8.41 1.61
CA PRO A 56 6.15 -9.68 2.33
C PRO A 56 5.11 -9.87 3.44
N GLY A 57 4.70 -8.79 4.11
CA GLY A 57 3.65 -8.85 5.13
C GLY A 57 2.29 -9.16 4.56
N VAL A 58 1.95 -8.51 3.43
CA VAL A 58 0.70 -8.79 2.70
C VAL A 58 0.70 -10.22 2.17
N ALA A 59 1.82 -10.69 1.62
CA ALA A 59 1.97 -12.05 1.12
C ALA A 59 1.82 -13.10 2.23
N LEU A 60 2.45 -12.89 3.40
CA LEU A 60 2.31 -13.78 4.56
C LEU A 60 0.87 -13.81 5.08
N SER A 61 0.23 -12.66 5.20
CA SER A 61 -1.17 -12.59 5.65
C SER A 61 -2.13 -13.28 4.69
N TYR A 62 -1.89 -13.15 3.38
CA TYR A 62 -2.68 -13.82 2.36
C TYR A 62 -2.60 -15.35 2.49
N ILE A 63 -1.39 -15.88 2.66
CA ILE A 63 -1.15 -17.32 2.83
C ILE A 63 -1.74 -17.81 4.16
N SER A 64 -1.49 -17.09 5.26
CA SER A 64 -1.96 -17.49 6.59
C SER A 64 -3.49 -17.44 6.72
N SER A 65 -4.17 -16.64 5.91
CA SER A 65 -5.64 -16.51 5.94
C SER A 65 -6.34 -17.48 5.00
N GLY A 66 -5.62 -18.39 4.33
CA GLY A 66 -6.19 -19.39 3.42
C GLY A 66 -6.93 -18.80 2.22
N GLY A 67 -6.54 -17.60 1.76
CA GLY A 67 -7.20 -16.89 0.65
C GLY A 67 -8.36 -15.99 1.06
N ALA A 68 -8.67 -15.84 2.35
CA ALA A 68 -9.65 -14.85 2.81
C ALA A 68 -9.10 -13.42 2.69
N VAL A 69 -9.70 -12.64 1.79
CA VAL A 69 -9.40 -11.21 1.59
C VAL A 69 -10.16 -10.40 2.65
N GLY A 70 -9.44 -9.72 3.55
CA GLY A 70 -10.04 -8.95 4.65
C GLY A 70 -9.02 -8.22 5.54
N SER A 71 -9.42 -7.87 6.77
CA SER A 71 -8.62 -7.10 7.77
C SER A 71 -7.22 -7.66 8.03
N ASN A 72 -7.02 -8.96 7.82
CA ASN A 72 -5.72 -9.63 7.98
C ASN A 72 -4.64 -9.10 7.04
N LEU A 73 -5.01 -8.60 5.84
CA LEU A 73 -4.06 -8.02 4.88
C LEU A 73 -3.49 -6.69 5.39
N PHE A 74 -4.36 -5.84 5.95
CA PHE A 74 -3.96 -4.58 6.57
C PHE A 74 -3.00 -4.83 7.74
N VAL A 75 -3.32 -5.79 8.61
CA VAL A 75 -2.47 -6.15 9.76
C VAL A 75 -1.11 -6.70 9.30
N GLY A 76 -1.07 -7.55 8.28
CA GLY A 76 0.17 -8.09 7.73
C GLY A 76 1.04 -7.00 7.11
N GLY A 77 0.43 -6.15 6.31
CA GLY A 77 1.12 -5.04 5.67
C GLY A 77 1.66 -4.03 6.70
N LEU A 78 0.84 -3.63 7.66
CA LEU A 78 1.23 -2.75 8.76
C LEU A 78 2.36 -3.38 9.60
N GLY A 79 2.25 -4.67 9.91
CA GLY A 79 3.29 -5.42 10.63
C GLY A 79 4.63 -5.40 9.88
N ALA A 80 4.64 -5.71 8.58
CA ALA A 80 5.87 -5.65 7.78
C ALA A 80 6.42 -4.23 7.63
N GLY A 81 5.55 -3.22 7.50
CA GLY A 81 5.96 -1.82 7.47
C GLY A 81 6.64 -1.38 8.77
N VAL A 82 6.06 -1.72 9.93
CA VAL A 82 6.64 -1.43 11.25
C VAL A 82 7.96 -2.17 11.45
N ILE A 83 8.03 -3.46 11.11
CA ILE A 83 9.28 -4.23 11.20
C ILE A 83 10.36 -3.61 10.32
N SER A 84 10.03 -3.23 9.08
CA SER A 84 10.98 -2.58 8.17
C SER A 84 11.47 -1.25 8.72
N ALA A 85 10.58 -0.42 9.26
CA ALA A 85 10.94 0.84 9.90
C ALA A 85 11.86 0.64 11.11
N LEU A 86 11.61 -0.39 11.94
CA LEU A 86 12.47 -0.73 13.07
C LEU A 86 13.86 -1.22 12.63
N ILE A 87 13.93 -2.04 11.57
CA ILE A 87 15.20 -2.48 11.00
C ILE A 87 16.00 -1.29 10.47
N ILE A 88 15.36 -0.39 9.71
CA ILE A 88 16.01 0.83 9.22
C ILE A 88 16.54 1.66 10.39
N ALA A 89 15.71 1.93 11.40
CA ALA A 89 16.10 2.69 12.59
C ALA A 89 17.26 2.04 13.36
N PHE A 90 17.28 0.70 13.44
CA PHE A 90 18.36 -0.03 14.09
C PHE A 90 19.68 0.07 13.30
N LEU A 91 19.62 -0.04 11.96
CA LEU A 91 20.78 0.09 11.09
C LEU A 91 21.38 1.50 11.10
N THR A 92 20.54 2.53 11.22
CA THR A 92 20.98 3.93 11.19
C THR A 92 21.43 4.46 12.55
N ARG A 93 21.02 3.81 13.66
CA ARG A 93 21.34 4.23 15.03
C ARG A 93 22.84 4.34 15.35
N ASN A 94 23.68 3.54 14.73
CA ASN A 94 25.13 3.52 15.01
C ASN A 94 25.95 4.43 14.06
N GLU A 95 25.31 5.27 13.25
CA GLU A 95 25.91 6.17 12.23
C GLU A 95 26.83 5.48 11.19
N ARG A 96 27.01 4.16 11.26
CA ARG A 96 27.86 3.39 10.34
C ARG A 96 27.30 3.35 8.92
N LEU A 97 25.99 3.52 8.76
CA LEU A 97 25.28 3.47 7.49
C LEU A 97 24.47 4.75 7.32
N LYS A 98 24.55 5.36 6.12
CA LYS A 98 23.68 6.47 5.74
C LYS A 98 22.23 5.99 5.71
N GLU A 99 21.28 6.84 6.12
CA GLU A 99 19.84 6.55 6.09
C GLU A 99 19.40 6.01 4.73
N ASP A 100 19.76 6.66 3.63
CA ASP A 100 19.41 6.23 2.28
C ASP A 100 19.91 4.82 1.94
N THR A 101 21.10 4.44 2.45
CA THR A 101 21.68 3.12 2.23
C THR A 101 20.96 2.05 3.04
N ALA A 102 20.60 2.35 4.29
CA ALA A 102 19.83 1.44 5.12
C ALA A 102 18.43 1.21 4.55
N VAL A 103 17.75 2.29 4.11
CA VAL A 103 16.45 2.23 3.45
C VAL A 103 16.53 1.38 2.18
N GLY A 104 17.53 1.60 1.31
CA GLY A 104 17.72 0.83 0.09
C GLY A 104 17.98 -0.66 0.34
N LEU A 105 18.79 -1.00 1.35
CA LEU A 105 19.07 -2.38 1.72
C LEU A 105 17.82 -3.11 2.22
N VAL A 106 17.06 -2.48 3.12
CA VAL A 106 15.82 -3.06 3.67
C VAL A 106 14.76 -3.20 2.57
N PHE A 107 14.66 -2.23 1.66
CA PHE A 107 13.79 -2.28 0.50
C PHE A 107 14.06 -3.50 -0.38
N VAL A 108 15.30 -3.66 -0.87
CA VAL A 108 15.64 -4.77 -1.78
C VAL A 108 15.46 -6.14 -1.10
N THR A 109 15.84 -6.25 0.17
CA THR A 109 15.70 -7.49 0.94
C THR A 109 14.25 -7.87 1.18
N MET A 110 13.40 -6.93 1.61
CA MET A 110 11.97 -7.19 1.83
C MET A 110 11.21 -7.43 0.53
N PHE A 111 11.54 -6.69 -0.53
CA PHE A 111 10.95 -6.91 -1.84
C PHE A 111 11.28 -8.32 -2.37
N ALA A 112 12.55 -8.72 -2.34
CA ALA A 112 12.97 -10.06 -2.74
C ALA A 112 12.31 -11.15 -1.89
N LEU A 113 12.18 -10.93 -0.58
CA LEU A 113 11.51 -11.85 0.34
C LEU A 113 10.02 -11.99 0.00
N GLY A 114 9.32 -10.88 -0.26
CA GLY A 114 7.91 -10.91 -0.66
C GLY A 114 7.70 -11.68 -1.96
N ILE A 115 8.53 -11.41 -2.98
CA ILE A 115 8.49 -12.15 -4.25
C ILE A 115 8.80 -13.64 -4.06
N ALA A 116 9.78 -13.99 -3.23
CA ALA A 116 10.11 -15.39 -2.95
C ALA A 116 8.94 -16.13 -2.27
N ILE A 117 8.27 -15.49 -1.31
CA ILE A 117 7.08 -16.04 -0.65
C ILE A 117 5.96 -16.28 -1.66
N ILE A 118 5.66 -15.28 -2.49
CA ILE A 118 4.62 -15.38 -3.52
C ILE A 118 4.97 -16.47 -4.54
N SER A 119 6.21 -16.52 -5.00
CA SER A 119 6.69 -17.50 -5.99
C SER A 119 6.66 -18.94 -5.47
N SER A 120 6.64 -19.16 -4.15
CA SER A 120 6.52 -20.49 -3.56
C SER A 120 5.10 -21.07 -3.64
N GLN A 121 4.09 -20.21 -3.84
CA GLN A 121 2.70 -20.58 -4.05
C GLN A 121 2.45 -20.74 -5.55
N GLY A 122 2.29 -21.97 -6.04
CA GLY A 122 2.23 -22.29 -7.49
C GLY A 122 1.08 -21.70 -8.31
N SER A 123 0.25 -20.80 -7.77
CA SER A 123 -0.79 -20.05 -8.51
C SER A 123 -0.33 -18.62 -8.80
N TYR A 124 0.39 -18.44 -9.91
CA TYR A 124 1.25 -17.27 -10.11
C TYR A 124 0.59 -15.99 -10.71
N SER A 125 -0.62 -15.95 -11.27
CA SER A 125 -0.91 -14.82 -12.20
C SER A 125 -2.22 -14.06 -12.10
N ILE A 126 -3.23 -14.50 -11.33
CA ILE A 126 -4.58 -13.89 -11.44
C ILE A 126 -4.94 -12.98 -10.25
N ASP A 127 -4.39 -13.20 -9.05
CA ASP A 127 -4.82 -12.47 -7.84
C ASP A 127 -3.87 -11.32 -7.44
N LEU A 128 -2.59 -11.41 -7.78
CA LEU A 128 -1.59 -10.45 -7.31
C LEU A 128 -1.80 -9.06 -7.93
N SER A 129 -2.15 -9.00 -9.21
CA SER A 129 -2.49 -7.73 -9.87
C SER A 129 -3.73 -7.11 -9.26
N HIS A 130 -4.74 -7.90 -8.92
CA HIS A 130 -5.97 -7.40 -8.31
C HIS A 130 -5.73 -6.86 -6.88
N ILE A 131 -4.80 -7.46 -6.14
CA ILE A 131 -4.36 -6.99 -4.82
C ILE A 131 -3.44 -5.76 -4.93
N LEU A 132 -2.50 -5.74 -5.87
CA LEU A 132 -1.51 -4.66 -6.02
C LEU A 132 -2.10 -3.39 -6.61
N PHE A 133 -3.00 -3.52 -7.59
CA PHE A 133 -3.64 -2.37 -8.23
C PHE A 133 -4.96 -1.98 -7.55
N GLY A 134 -5.62 -2.93 -6.89
CA GLY A 134 -6.91 -2.72 -6.24
C GLY A 134 -8.00 -2.28 -7.22
N SER A 135 -9.21 -2.08 -6.71
CA SER A 135 -10.27 -1.41 -7.45
C SER A 135 -10.96 -0.41 -6.55
N ILE A 136 -10.92 0.87 -6.92
CA ILE A 136 -11.56 1.94 -6.15
C ILE A 136 -13.10 1.78 -6.12
N ASN A 137 -13.65 1.07 -7.10
CA ASN A 137 -15.07 0.76 -7.17
C ASN A 137 -15.50 -0.37 -6.20
N GLY A 138 -14.55 -1.11 -5.61
CA GLY A 138 -14.82 -2.22 -4.68
C GLY A 138 -14.93 -1.81 -3.21
N ILE A 139 -14.87 -0.51 -2.91
CA ILE A 139 -14.84 0.01 -1.53
C ILE A 139 -16.20 -0.17 -0.85
N SER A 140 -16.20 -0.85 0.29
CA SER A 140 -17.39 -1.12 1.10
C SER A 140 -17.61 -0.02 2.14
N GLU A 141 -18.80 0.03 2.75
CA GLU A 141 -19.10 1.00 3.82
C GLU A 141 -18.19 0.81 5.03
N GLY A 142 -17.79 -0.44 5.32
CA GLY A 142 -16.87 -0.76 6.41
C GLY A 142 -15.42 -0.33 6.18
N ASP A 143 -15.04 0.10 4.98
CA ASP A 143 -13.69 0.63 4.70
C ASP A 143 -13.59 2.14 4.95
N LEU A 144 -14.74 2.83 5.07
CA LEU A 144 -14.83 4.29 5.21
C LEU A 144 -15.06 4.75 6.67
N VAL A 145 -15.33 3.83 7.59
CA VAL A 145 -15.67 4.10 9.01
C VAL A 145 -14.71 3.33 9.92
#